data_AF-A0A242NB29-F1
#
_entry.id   AF-A0A242NB29-F1
#
_cell.length_a   1.000
_cell.length_b   1.000
_cell.length_c   1.000
_cell.angle_alpha   90.00
_cell.angle_beta   90.00
_cell.angle_gamma   90.00
#
_symmetry.space_group_name_H-M   'P 1'
#
loop_
_entity.id
_entity.type
_entity.pdbx_description
1 polymer ?
#
loop_
_entity_poly.entity_id
_entity_poly.type
_entity_poly.pdbx_seq_one_letter_code
_entity_poly.pdbx_strand_id
1 'polypeptide(L)'
;MVATKTNTNWTVPSVLFNGAHELTLMATDAAGNNSAQASINFTVAAGPAAPAYLGLIDHSVSNYAEADIAQVTHDAHPSLVLSATVGDTLNLFDNGQLVGTMVVTQANTKWDLPTLSNGVHNLSITETNASGTSVPLFLQMTVDATAAPAVQSLVSAAHAVGQDVTAVSNDASVGLHDKFVASAGHQNVDLNVDPNSYFKQSSAHIEGGSKGLHTMHLEGSHQVLDLTSLTGQTAAAKISGVQAFDLGGHGNTLHLSLVDVLNLGQADLFQHDGNKQLMVNGSSADTVDVSHVKLAGVADAPWVEHGTASVGGVAYNVYQNSAAHADLLIQQGVHAVVH
;
A
#
# COMPACT_ATOMS: atom_id res chain seq x y z
N MET A 1 -54.63 31.37 9.68
CA MET A 1 -53.70 32.49 9.94
C MET A 1 -54.20 33.70 9.15
N VAL A 2 -54.27 34.90 9.74
CA VAL A 2 -54.77 36.10 9.04
C VAL A 2 -53.57 36.87 8.48
N ALA A 3 -53.49 37.00 7.15
CA ALA A 3 -52.51 37.83 6.50
C ALA A 3 -52.80 39.31 6.79
N THR A 4 -51.77 40.10 7.10
CA THR A 4 -51.91 41.55 7.25
C THR A 4 -51.57 42.22 5.92
N LYS A 5 -52.44 43.12 5.47
CA LYS A 5 -52.22 43.91 4.25
C LYS A 5 -51.39 45.15 4.60
N THR A 6 -50.26 45.31 3.92
CA THR A 6 -49.51 46.57 3.90
C THR A 6 -49.39 47.00 2.43
N ASN A 7 -49.97 48.16 2.09
CA ASN A 7 -50.08 48.64 0.69
C ASN A 7 -50.76 47.60 -0.23
N THR A 8 -50.09 47.19 -1.31
CA THR A 8 -50.55 46.17 -2.28
C THR A 8 -50.12 44.74 -1.91
N ASN A 9 -49.37 44.56 -0.82
CA ASN A 9 -48.77 43.27 -0.46
C ASN A 9 -49.47 42.66 0.76
N TRP A 10 -49.65 41.35 0.70
CA TRP A 10 -50.11 40.53 1.82
C TRP A 10 -48.91 39.79 2.41
N THR A 11 -48.73 39.87 3.73
CA THR A 11 -47.66 39.14 4.43
C THR A 11 -48.29 38.07 5.31
N VAL A 12 -47.84 36.83 5.15
CA VAL A 12 -48.24 35.68 5.97
C VAL A 12 -47.22 35.57 7.12
N PRO A 13 -47.64 35.25 8.38
CA PRO A 13 -46.72 35.04 9.49
C PRO A 13 -45.63 33.99 9.18
N SER A 14 -44.44 34.19 9.74
CA SER A 14 -43.16 33.66 9.26
C SER A 14 -42.89 32.16 9.47
N VAL A 15 -43.86 31.36 9.94
CA VAL A 15 -43.64 29.92 10.16
C VAL A 15 -44.85 29.12 9.67
N LEU A 16 -44.64 28.35 8.60
CA LEU A 16 -45.59 27.36 8.10
C LEU A 16 -45.09 25.97 8.48
N PHE A 17 -45.98 25.09 8.94
CA PHE A 17 -45.63 23.70 9.21
C PHE A 17 -45.37 22.92 7.92
N ASN A 18 -44.65 21.80 7.98
CA ASN A 18 -44.52 20.92 6.83
C ASN A 18 -45.89 20.39 6.39
N GLY A 19 -46.09 20.30 5.08
CA GLY A 19 -47.30 19.76 4.49
C GLY A 19 -47.86 20.62 3.36
N ALA A 20 -49.01 20.18 2.84
CA ALA A 20 -49.75 20.92 1.84
C ALA A 20 -50.45 22.12 2.50
N HIS A 21 -50.31 23.28 1.85
CA HIS A 21 -50.99 24.52 2.22
C HIS A 21 -51.80 25.02 1.04
N GLU A 22 -52.92 25.65 1.37
CA GLU A 22 -53.74 26.38 0.43
C GLU A 22 -53.83 27.84 0.91
N LEU A 23 -53.42 28.77 0.04
CA LEU A 23 -53.63 30.19 0.26
C LEU A 23 -54.86 30.63 -0.53
N THR A 24 -55.95 30.96 0.17
CA THR A 24 -57.16 31.51 -0.43
C THR A 24 -57.20 33.03 -0.30
N LEU A 25 -57.46 33.72 -1.40
CA LEU A 25 -57.62 35.18 -1.46
C LEU A 25 -59.05 35.54 -1.83
N MET A 26 -59.58 36.56 -1.15
CA MET A 26 -60.87 37.19 -1.43
C MET A 26 -60.74 38.70 -1.21
N ALA A 27 -61.22 39.49 -2.14
CA ALA A 27 -61.27 40.94 -2.01
C ALA A 27 -62.67 41.39 -1.61
N THR A 28 -62.78 42.41 -0.76
CA THR A 28 -64.03 43.05 -0.37
C THR A 28 -63.97 44.52 -0.73
N ASP A 29 -64.99 45.05 -1.40
CA ASP A 29 -65.08 46.49 -1.71
C ASP A 29 -65.59 47.31 -0.50
N ALA A 30 -65.63 48.64 -0.63
CA ALA A 30 -66.08 49.53 0.44
C ALA A 30 -67.58 49.40 0.77
N ALA A 31 -68.37 48.82 -0.13
CA ALA A 31 -69.79 48.55 0.06
C ALA A 31 -70.05 47.16 0.69
N GLY A 32 -69.01 46.34 0.85
CA GLY A 32 -69.09 45.00 1.43
C GLY A 32 -69.26 43.86 0.42
N ASN A 33 -69.15 44.11 -0.89
CA ASN A 33 -69.23 43.06 -1.90
C ASN A 33 -67.92 42.27 -1.97
N ASN A 34 -68.00 40.94 -2.01
CA ASN A 34 -66.85 40.05 -2.12
C ASN A 34 -66.58 39.63 -3.57
N SER A 35 -65.30 39.48 -3.94
CA SER A 35 -64.89 38.85 -5.20
C SER A 35 -65.09 37.33 -5.17
N ALA A 36 -64.95 36.68 -6.33
CA ALA A 36 -64.69 35.24 -6.36
C ALA A 36 -63.41 34.91 -5.58
N GLN A 37 -63.37 33.75 -4.94
CA GLN A 37 -62.17 33.25 -4.27
C GLN A 37 -61.15 32.75 -5.30
N ALA A 38 -59.88 33.01 -5.05
CA ALA A 38 -58.76 32.42 -5.78
C ALA A 38 -57.87 31.64 -4.80
N SER A 39 -57.41 30.46 -5.18
CA SER A 39 -56.56 29.61 -4.35
C SER A 39 -55.23 29.30 -5.02
N ILE A 40 -54.16 29.26 -4.22
CA ILE A 40 -52.84 28.76 -4.62
C ILE A 40 -52.47 27.63 -3.67
N ASN A 41 -52.18 26.46 -4.24
CA ASN A 41 -51.67 25.32 -3.50
C ASN A 41 -50.14 25.34 -3.55
N PHE A 42 -49.50 25.08 -2.41
CA PHE A 42 -48.06 24.90 -2.32
C PHE A 42 -47.73 23.93 -1.20
N THR A 43 -46.58 23.28 -1.29
CA THR A 43 -46.10 22.38 -0.23
C THR A 43 -44.92 23.03 0.45
N VAL A 44 -44.96 23.08 1.77
CA VAL A 44 -43.80 23.42 2.58
C VAL A 44 -43.16 22.12 3.03
N ALA A 45 -41.89 21.95 2.71
CA ALA A 45 -41.08 20.84 3.19
C ALA A 45 -39.86 21.41 3.92
N ALA A 46 -39.48 20.78 5.02
CA ALA A 46 -38.22 21.09 5.67
C ALA A 46 -37.06 20.67 4.76
N GLY A 47 -35.93 21.37 4.87
CA GLY A 47 -34.67 20.88 4.33
C GLY A 47 -34.28 19.54 4.95
N PRO A 48 -33.30 18.84 4.37
CA PRO A 48 -32.84 17.56 4.90
C PRO A 48 -32.21 17.74 6.29
N ALA A 49 -32.17 16.65 7.07
CA ALA A 49 -31.35 16.59 8.27
C ALA A 49 -29.86 16.53 7.89
N ALA A 50 -28.97 16.80 8.85
CA ALA A 50 -27.55 16.49 8.65
C ALA A 50 -27.39 14.97 8.49
N PRO A 51 -26.48 14.50 7.62
CA PRO A 51 -26.17 13.08 7.55
C PRO A 51 -25.58 12.60 8.88
N ALA A 52 -25.74 11.32 9.20
CA ALA A 52 -25.15 10.72 10.38
C ALA A 52 -23.89 9.92 10.01
N TYR A 53 -22.82 10.12 10.76
CA TYR A 53 -21.62 9.29 10.67
C TYR A 53 -21.86 7.92 11.32
N LEU A 54 -21.56 6.85 10.59
CA LEU A 54 -21.69 5.47 11.07
C LEU A 54 -20.34 4.76 11.18
N GLY A 55 -19.33 5.16 10.39
CA GLY A 55 -18.01 4.53 10.44
C GLY A 55 -17.05 5.02 9.35
N LEU A 56 -15.80 4.62 9.48
CA LEU A 56 -14.71 4.86 8.54
C LEU A 56 -14.11 3.51 8.15
N ILE A 57 -13.79 3.34 6.89
CA ILE A 57 -13.10 2.15 6.35
C ILE A 57 -11.74 2.60 5.87
N ASP A 58 -10.70 1.98 6.43
CA ASP A 58 -9.31 2.10 6.01
C ASP A 58 -8.94 0.85 5.20
N HIS A 59 -8.57 1.00 3.93
CA HIS A 59 -8.22 -0.11 3.04
C HIS A 59 -6.75 -0.53 3.10
N SER A 60 -5.92 0.12 3.93
CA SER A 60 -4.49 -0.18 4.02
C SER A 60 -4.17 -1.46 4.81
N VAL A 61 -5.12 -1.99 5.59
CA VAL A 61 -4.96 -3.20 6.40
C VAL A 61 -5.90 -4.34 5.97
N SER A 62 -5.40 -5.58 5.97
CA SER A 62 -6.15 -6.75 5.54
C SER A 62 -7.17 -7.20 6.59
N ASN A 63 -8.34 -6.54 6.66
CA ASN A 63 -9.55 -7.03 7.37
C ASN A 63 -10.75 -6.05 7.41
N TYR A 64 -10.76 -4.92 6.68
CA TYR A 64 -11.90 -3.96 6.74
C TYR A 64 -12.27 -3.62 8.19
N ALA A 65 -11.29 -3.29 9.03
CA ALA A 65 -11.58 -2.88 10.40
C ALA A 65 -12.36 -1.56 10.35
N GLU A 66 -13.50 -1.47 11.04
CA GLU A 66 -14.15 -0.20 11.32
C GLU A 66 -13.12 0.69 12.04
N ALA A 67 -12.66 1.74 11.36
CA ALA A 67 -11.76 2.71 11.93
C ALA A 67 -12.57 3.75 12.71
N ASP A 68 -12.05 4.15 13.87
CA ASP A 68 -12.55 5.33 14.56
C ASP A 68 -12.00 6.57 13.85
N ILE A 69 -12.87 7.51 13.48
CA ILE A 69 -12.50 8.73 12.77
C ILE A 69 -11.56 9.62 13.58
N ALA A 70 -11.50 9.43 14.90
CA ALA A 70 -10.54 10.11 15.75
C ALA A 70 -9.10 9.57 15.62
N GLN A 71 -8.90 8.41 14.96
CA GLN A 71 -7.59 7.81 14.75
C GLN A 71 -6.97 8.28 13.42
N VAL A 72 -5.65 8.08 13.31
CA VAL A 72 -4.92 8.29 12.05
C VAL A 72 -5.24 7.15 11.09
N THR A 73 -5.67 7.48 9.87
CA THR A 73 -5.83 6.50 8.77
C THR A 73 -4.56 6.46 7.93
N HIS A 74 -4.17 5.27 7.48
CA HIS A 74 -3.01 5.07 6.59
C HIS A 74 -3.43 4.89 5.12
N ASP A 75 -4.70 5.17 4.82
CA ASP A 75 -5.28 5.07 3.49
C ASP A 75 -5.52 6.48 2.91
N ALA A 76 -5.02 6.73 1.69
CA ALA A 76 -5.27 7.98 0.97
C ALA A 76 -6.67 8.04 0.33
N HIS A 77 -7.40 6.90 0.34
CA HIS A 77 -8.72 6.70 -0.24
C HIS A 77 -9.69 6.01 0.74
N PRO A 78 -9.86 6.54 1.96
CA PRO A 78 -10.74 5.90 2.92
C PRO A 78 -12.20 5.98 2.47
N SER A 79 -13.06 5.11 3.01
CA SER A 79 -14.51 5.25 2.82
C SER A 79 -15.20 5.73 4.09
N LEU A 80 -16.18 6.61 3.95
CA LEU A 80 -17.12 6.91 5.02
C LEU A 80 -18.37 6.04 4.90
N VAL A 81 -18.84 5.52 6.02
CA VAL A 81 -20.17 4.91 6.14
C VAL A 81 -21.08 5.96 6.76
N LEU A 82 -22.11 6.37 6.02
CA LEU A 82 -23.01 7.45 6.41
C LEU A 82 -24.47 6.98 6.37
N SER A 83 -25.31 7.55 7.22
CA SER A 83 -26.76 7.49 7.09
C SER A 83 -27.30 8.79 6.52
N ALA A 84 -28.07 8.72 5.43
CA ALA A 84 -28.64 9.87 4.74
C ALA A 84 -29.94 9.48 4.00
N THR A 85 -30.68 10.47 3.52
CA THR A 85 -31.96 10.25 2.81
C THR A 85 -31.70 9.78 1.39
N VAL A 86 -32.30 8.65 0.99
CA VAL A 86 -32.20 8.13 -0.37
C VAL A 86 -32.77 9.14 -1.38
N GLY A 87 -31.99 9.44 -2.41
CA GLY A 87 -32.31 10.43 -3.44
C GLY A 87 -31.69 11.81 -3.21
N ASP A 88 -31.25 12.12 -1.99
CA ASP A 88 -30.57 13.38 -1.69
C ASP A 88 -29.09 13.32 -2.12
N THR A 89 -28.45 14.48 -2.18
CA THR A 89 -27.03 14.61 -2.57
C THR A 89 -26.19 14.99 -1.36
N LEU A 90 -25.15 14.21 -1.08
CA LEU A 90 -24.10 14.54 -0.13
C LEU A 90 -23.01 15.35 -0.81
N ASN A 91 -22.57 16.42 -0.15
CA ASN A 91 -21.45 17.27 -0.58
C ASN A 91 -20.37 17.22 0.51
N LEU A 92 -19.15 16.84 0.13
CA LEU A 92 -18.00 16.75 1.02
C LEU A 92 -17.08 17.95 0.79
N PHE A 93 -16.84 18.69 1.85
CA PHE A 93 -15.87 19.77 1.89
C PHE A 93 -14.70 19.35 2.76
N ASP A 94 -13.48 19.63 2.30
CA ASP A 94 -12.25 19.51 3.09
C ASP A 94 -11.63 20.91 3.26
N ASN A 95 -11.46 21.33 4.51
CA ASN A 95 -10.95 22.66 4.85
C ASN A 95 -11.74 23.80 4.14
N GLY A 96 -13.04 23.58 3.95
CA GLY A 96 -13.96 24.52 3.30
C GLY A 96 -14.01 24.45 1.77
N GLN A 97 -13.20 23.62 1.11
CA GLN A 97 -13.24 23.40 -0.34
C GLN A 97 -14.06 22.17 -0.69
N LEU A 98 -14.95 22.27 -1.69
CA LEU A 98 -15.72 21.12 -2.17
C LEU A 98 -14.77 20.12 -2.87
N VAL A 99 -14.68 18.90 -2.36
CA VAL A 99 -13.79 17.85 -2.89
C VAL A 99 -14.56 16.67 -3.47
N GLY A 100 -15.83 16.48 -3.11
CA GLY A 100 -16.62 15.38 -3.63
C GLY A 100 -18.13 15.57 -3.49
N THR A 101 -18.89 14.86 -4.34
CA THR A 101 -20.35 14.78 -4.27
C THR A 101 -20.82 13.34 -4.48
N MET A 102 -21.86 12.90 -3.78
CA MET A 102 -22.44 11.57 -3.96
C MET A 102 -23.97 11.61 -3.84
N VAL A 103 -24.68 10.96 -4.76
CA VAL A 103 -26.12 10.73 -4.64
C VAL A 103 -26.37 9.51 -3.75
N VAL A 104 -27.24 9.66 -2.75
CA VAL A 104 -27.55 8.59 -1.80
C VAL A 104 -28.48 7.57 -2.47
N THR A 105 -28.01 6.34 -2.64
CA THR A 105 -28.80 5.24 -3.24
C THR A 105 -29.38 4.29 -2.20
N GLN A 106 -28.83 4.27 -0.99
CA GLN A 106 -29.24 3.45 0.14
C GLN A 106 -29.16 4.28 1.43
N ALA A 107 -30.07 4.02 2.38
CA ALA A 107 -30.15 4.81 3.61
C ALA A 107 -28.85 4.76 4.43
N ASN A 108 -28.17 3.61 4.42
CA ASN A 108 -26.78 3.50 4.85
C ASN A 108 -25.92 3.33 3.60
N THR A 109 -25.01 4.28 3.36
CA THR A 109 -24.21 4.34 2.14
C THR A 109 -22.71 4.35 2.48
N LYS A 110 -21.93 3.60 1.71
CA LYS A 110 -20.47 3.67 1.72
C LYS A 110 -20.06 4.68 0.67
N TRP A 111 -19.30 5.70 1.07
CA TRP A 111 -18.76 6.71 0.20
C TRP A 111 -17.25 6.59 0.14
N ASP A 112 -16.71 6.15 -0.99
CA ASP A 112 -15.28 6.25 -1.28
C ASP A 112 -14.89 7.70 -1.51
N LEU A 113 -13.98 8.21 -0.68
CA LEU A 113 -13.56 9.60 -0.74
C LEU A 113 -12.56 9.83 -1.90
N PRO A 114 -12.50 11.08 -2.43
CA PRO A 114 -11.40 11.47 -3.31
C PRO A 114 -10.05 11.33 -2.61
N THR A 115 -8.95 11.32 -3.37
CA THR A 115 -7.60 11.28 -2.79
C THR A 115 -7.40 12.42 -1.81
N LEU A 116 -7.04 12.07 -0.57
CA LEU A 116 -6.64 13.02 0.47
C LEU A 116 -5.11 13.02 0.61
N SER A 117 -4.53 14.19 0.84
CA SER A 117 -3.10 14.32 1.13
C SER A 117 -2.78 13.88 2.57
N ASN A 118 -1.50 13.71 2.92
CA ASN A 118 -1.15 13.54 4.32
C ASN A 118 -1.40 14.82 5.12
N GLY A 119 -1.91 14.68 6.33
CA GLY A 119 -2.19 15.78 7.26
C GLY A 119 -3.59 15.73 7.87
N VAL A 120 -3.94 16.82 8.55
CA VAL A 120 -5.25 16.98 9.18
C VAL A 120 -6.26 17.53 8.18
N HIS A 121 -7.39 16.84 8.06
CA HIS A 121 -8.52 17.19 7.21
C HIS A 121 -9.72 17.54 8.08
N ASN A 122 -10.22 18.78 7.95
CA ASN A 122 -11.46 19.22 8.59
C ASN A 122 -12.60 19.04 7.59
N LEU A 123 -13.25 17.88 7.68
CA LEU A 123 -14.31 17.49 6.78
C LEU A 123 -15.65 18.10 7.22
N SER A 124 -16.40 18.62 6.26
CA SER A 124 -17.77 19.10 6.45
C SER A 124 -18.65 18.45 5.40
N ILE A 125 -19.69 17.74 5.82
CA ILE A 125 -20.59 17.02 4.93
C ILE A 125 -21.99 17.60 5.07
N THR A 126 -22.58 18.01 3.95
CA THR A 126 -23.96 18.51 3.91
C THR A 126 -24.80 17.61 3.01
N GLU A 127 -26.08 17.51 3.32
CA GLU A 127 -27.08 16.85 2.50
C GLU A 127 -27.95 17.92 1.83
N THR A 128 -28.26 17.77 0.54
CA THR A 128 -29.02 18.74 -0.25
C THR A 128 -30.15 18.05 -1.00
N ASN A 129 -31.33 18.70 -0.96
CA ASN A 129 -32.49 18.35 -1.77
C ASN A 129 -33.23 19.60 -2.27
N ALA A 130 -34.38 19.42 -2.91
CA ALA A 130 -35.18 20.51 -3.47
C ALA A 130 -35.66 21.55 -2.43
N SER A 131 -35.74 21.17 -1.16
CA SER A 131 -36.19 22.02 -0.05
C SER A 131 -35.05 22.79 0.62
N GLY A 132 -33.79 22.48 0.29
CA GLY A 132 -32.63 23.19 0.80
C GLY A 132 -31.43 22.28 1.10
N THR A 133 -30.50 22.82 1.89
CA THR A 133 -29.29 22.12 2.36
C THR A 133 -29.33 22.02 3.87
N SER A 134 -28.90 20.88 4.41
CA SER A 134 -28.82 20.65 5.85
C SER A 134 -27.72 21.47 6.51
N VAL A 135 -27.75 21.52 7.85
CA VAL A 135 -26.57 21.94 8.60
C VAL A 135 -25.44 20.91 8.40
N PRO A 136 -24.17 21.35 8.38
CA PRO A 136 -23.05 20.43 8.14
C PRO A 136 -22.82 19.46 9.30
N LEU A 137 -22.54 18.21 8.96
CA LEU A 137 -21.84 17.26 9.82
C LEU A 137 -20.35 17.57 9.75
N PHE A 138 -19.72 17.87 10.89
CA PHE A 138 -18.28 18.09 11.00
C PHE A 138 -17.57 16.84 11.48
N LEU A 139 -16.51 16.48 10.77
CA LEU A 139 -15.61 15.39 11.13
C LEU A 139 -14.16 15.91 11.01
N GLN A 140 -13.28 15.43 11.88
CA GLN A 140 -11.85 15.66 11.73
C GLN A 140 -11.18 14.32 11.53
N MET A 141 -10.31 14.26 10.53
CA MET A 141 -9.55 13.08 10.13
C MET A 141 -8.08 13.47 10.06
N THR A 142 -7.19 12.55 10.42
CA THR A 142 -5.76 12.69 10.09
C THR A 142 -5.37 11.58 9.14
N VAL A 143 -4.90 11.94 7.95
CA VAL A 143 -4.38 11.02 6.96
C VAL A 143 -2.87 10.96 7.11
N ASP A 144 -2.35 9.77 7.28
CA ASP A 144 -0.93 9.46 7.11
C ASP A 144 -0.78 8.28 6.15
N ALA A 145 -1.16 8.53 4.91
CA ALA A 145 -0.91 7.64 3.79
C ALA A 145 0.52 7.83 3.25
N THR A 146 1.48 8.23 4.11
CA THR A 146 2.86 7.94 3.76
C THR A 146 2.90 6.45 3.55
N ALA A 147 3.33 6.03 2.35
CA ALA A 147 3.82 4.68 2.20
C ALA A 147 4.79 4.52 3.37
N ALA A 148 4.54 3.52 4.22
CA ALA A 148 5.57 3.09 5.14
C ALA A 148 6.85 3.02 4.29
N PRO A 149 8.01 3.51 4.77
CA PRO A 149 9.25 3.00 4.20
C PRO A 149 9.05 1.49 4.12
N ALA A 150 9.33 0.88 2.97
CA ALA A 150 9.18 -0.56 2.79
C ALA A 150 9.61 -1.23 4.10
N VAL A 151 8.69 -1.97 4.73
CA VAL A 151 8.86 -2.41 6.11
C VAL A 151 10.27 -2.98 6.27
N GLN A 152 11.15 -2.29 7.00
CA GLN A 152 12.20 -2.99 7.70
C GLN A 152 11.46 -3.85 8.71
N SER A 153 11.51 -5.16 8.48
CA SER A 153 10.86 -6.18 9.29
C SER A 153 11.07 -5.91 10.77
N LEU A 154 10.00 -5.59 11.51
CA LEU A 154 10.03 -5.67 12.97
C LEU A 154 9.82 -7.12 13.37
N VAL A 155 10.86 -7.94 13.25
CA VAL A 155 11.06 -9.13 14.08
C VAL A 155 12.25 -8.89 15.01
N SER A 156 12.20 -7.80 15.78
CA SER A 156 13.01 -7.66 16.99
C SER A 156 12.17 -8.00 18.22
N ALA A 157 11.81 -9.28 18.33
CA ALA A 157 11.41 -9.87 19.60
C ALA A 157 12.12 -11.23 19.77
N ALA A 158 13.41 -11.14 20.09
CA ALA A 158 14.23 -12.17 20.75
C ALA A 158 14.19 -13.58 20.13
N HIS A 159 15.05 -13.85 19.14
CA HIS A 159 15.48 -15.23 18.90
C HIS A 159 16.55 -15.60 19.95
N ALA A 160 16.16 -16.45 20.89
CA ALA A 160 17.07 -17.09 21.83
C ALA A 160 18.01 -18.03 21.06
N VAL A 161 19.31 -17.88 21.29
CA VAL A 161 20.40 -18.69 20.74
C VAL A 161 20.04 -20.19 20.68
N GLY A 162 20.16 -20.80 19.48
CA GLY A 162 20.32 -22.25 19.33
C GLY A 162 19.07 -23.08 19.00
N GLN A 163 18.15 -22.59 18.17
CA GLN A 163 17.05 -23.40 17.64
C GLN A 163 17.15 -23.50 16.12
N ASP A 164 17.21 -24.73 15.59
CA ASP A 164 17.09 -24.98 14.15
C ASP A 164 15.76 -24.40 13.64
N VAL A 165 15.83 -23.47 12.68
CA VAL A 165 14.66 -22.79 12.10
C VAL A 165 14.21 -23.55 10.85
N THR A 166 13.22 -24.42 10.99
CA THR A 166 12.42 -24.90 9.85
C THR A 166 11.30 -23.90 9.62
N ALA A 167 11.37 -23.13 8.54
CA ALA A 167 10.41 -22.05 8.29
C ALA A 167 8.99 -22.60 8.03
N VAL A 168 8.04 -22.27 8.91
CA VAL A 168 6.59 -22.50 8.72
C VAL A 168 5.88 -21.24 8.18
N SER A 169 6.61 -20.12 8.09
CA SER A 169 6.21 -18.82 7.53
C SER A 169 7.06 -18.45 6.30
N ASN A 170 6.63 -17.44 5.55
CA ASN A 170 7.32 -16.97 4.33
C ASN A 170 8.61 -16.15 4.62
N ASP A 171 8.89 -15.90 5.89
CA ASP A 171 10.00 -15.06 6.34
C ASP A 171 10.57 -15.61 7.66
N ALA A 172 11.90 -15.65 7.77
CA ALA A 172 12.60 -16.17 8.93
C ALA A 172 13.92 -15.43 9.14
N SER A 173 14.26 -15.11 10.38
CA SER A 173 15.57 -14.54 10.74
C SER A 173 16.48 -15.62 11.31
N VAL A 174 17.77 -15.57 10.96
CA VAL A 174 18.82 -16.41 11.55
C VAL A 174 19.85 -15.58 12.30
N GLY A 175 20.19 -16.04 13.49
CA GLY A 175 21.28 -15.55 14.32
C GLY A 175 22.44 -16.54 14.43
N LEU A 176 23.38 -16.25 15.32
CA LEU A 176 24.50 -17.16 15.59
C LEU A 176 24.00 -18.51 16.09
N HIS A 177 24.55 -19.57 15.49
CA HIS A 177 24.31 -21.00 15.69
C HIS A 177 23.08 -21.58 15.01
N ASP A 178 22.30 -20.75 14.32
CA ASP A 178 21.07 -21.20 13.69
C ASP A 178 21.33 -21.89 12.34
N LYS A 179 20.39 -22.74 11.95
CA LYS A 179 20.26 -23.32 10.62
C LYS A 179 18.91 -22.92 10.05
N PHE A 180 18.89 -22.52 8.78
CA PHE A 180 17.66 -22.28 8.02
C PHE A 180 17.47 -23.36 6.96
N VAL A 181 16.28 -23.94 6.93
CA VAL A 181 15.81 -24.77 5.82
C VAL A 181 14.42 -24.30 5.41
N ALA A 182 14.32 -23.89 4.15
CA ALA A 182 13.09 -23.45 3.54
C ALA A 182 12.10 -24.60 3.31
N SER A 183 10.83 -24.28 3.45
CA SER A 183 9.69 -25.10 3.03
C SER A 183 9.30 -24.79 1.57
N ALA A 184 8.17 -25.31 1.10
CA ALA A 184 7.70 -25.07 -0.27
C ALA A 184 7.15 -23.64 -0.44
N GLY A 185 7.48 -22.99 -1.56
CA GLY A 185 6.99 -21.64 -1.87
C GLY A 185 8.09 -20.59 -1.76
N HIS A 186 7.76 -19.33 -1.98
CA HIS A 186 8.74 -18.24 -1.90
C HIS A 186 9.05 -17.97 -0.44
N GLN A 187 10.32 -17.93 -0.06
CA GLN A 187 10.70 -17.66 1.32
C GLN A 187 11.94 -16.79 1.42
N ASN A 188 11.91 -15.88 2.38
CA ASN A 188 13.03 -15.02 2.69
C ASN A 188 13.73 -15.50 3.97
N VAL A 189 15.05 -15.28 4.01
CA VAL A 189 15.86 -15.49 5.19
C VAL A 189 16.66 -14.22 5.49
N ASP A 190 16.39 -13.63 6.65
CA ASP A 190 17.05 -12.44 7.17
C ASP A 190 18.29 -12.83 7.97
N LEU A 191 19.46 -12.34 7.57
CA LEU A 191 20.72 -12.55 8.27
C LEU A 191 21.00 -11.37 9.20
N ASN A 192 20.53 -11.47 10.45
CA ASN A 192 20.61 -10.41 11.47
C ASN A 192 21.95 -10.39 12.23
N VAL A 193 22.98 -11.02 11.67
CA VAL A 193 24.31 -11.13 12.25
C VAL A 193 25.34 -10.91 11.17
N ASP A 194 26.55 -10.52 11.54
CA ASP A 194 27.67 -10.39 10.60
C ASP A 194 27.86 -11.72 9.82
N PRO A 195 27.80 -11.71 8.47
CA PRO A 195 27.86 -12.95 7.68
C PRO A 195 29.16 -13.73 7.90
N ASN A 196 30.28 -13.04 8.07
CA ASN A 196 31.57 -13.65 8.37
C ASN A 196 31.57 -14.39 9.70
N SER A 197 30.81 -13.90 10.68
CA SER A 197 30.67 -14.53 11.99
C SER A 197 29.72 -15.73 11.95
N TYR A 198 28.58 -15.60 11.26
CA TYR A 198 27.61 -16.68 11.07
C TYR A 198 28.24 -17.86 10.30
N PHE A 199 28.73 -17.63 9.09
CA PHE A 199 29.27 -18.70 8.24
C PHE A 199 30.60 -19.28 8.71
N LYS A 200 31.21 -18.79 9.80
CA LYS A 200 32.32 -19.50 10.47
C LYS A 200 31.86 -20.64 11.37
N GLN A 201 30.59 -20.64 11.78
CA GLN A 201 30.07 -21.65 12.68
C GLN A 201 29.84 -22.97 11.95
N SER A 202 30.06 -24.10 12.63
CA SER A 202 29.86 -25.43 12.05
C SER A 202 28.39 -25.76 11.79
N SER A 203 27.46 -25.14 12.53
CA SER A 203 26.01 -25.34 12.36
C SER A 203 25.39 -24.43 11.31
N ALA A 204 26.08 -23.36 10.91
CA ALA A 204 25.54 -22.38 9.97
C ALA A 204 25.29 -23.02 8.60
N HIS A 205 24.03 -23.01 8.20
CA HIS A 205 23.57 -23.51 6.91
C HIS A 205 22.26 -22.81 6.53
N ILE A 206 22.17 -22.38 5.29
CA ILE A 206 20.98 -21.76 4.71
C ILE A 206 20.63 -22.56 3.45
N GLU A 207 19.49 -23.21 3.49
CA GLU A 207 18.97 -24.03 2.40
C GLU A 207 17.62 -23.49 1.94
N GLY A 208 17.58 -22.96 0.73
CA GLY A 208 16.34 -22.71 0.02
C GLY A 208 15.68 -24.00 -0.45
N GLY A 209 14.37 -23.92 -0.69
CA GLY A 209 13.55 -25.04 -1.11
C GLY A 209 13.75 -25.39 -2.58
N SER A 210 13.16 -26.51 -3.00
CA SER A 210 13.21 -26.96 -4.41
C SER A 210 12.18 -26.24 -5.30
N LYS A 211 11.33 -25.39 -4.74
CA LYS A 211 10.27 -24.67 -5.46
C LYS A 211 10.08 -23.28 -4.86
N GLY A 212 10.03 -22.29 -5.75
CA GLY A 212 9.84 -20.90 -5.38
C GLY A 212 11.13 -20.10 -5.41
N LEU A 213 10.99 -18.77 -5.40
CA LEU A 213 12.12 -17.86 -5.25
C LEU A 213 12.48 -17.73 -3.77
N HIS A 214 13.74 -18.04 -3.43
CA HIS A 214 14.26 -17.88 -2.08
C HIS A 214 15.28 -16.74 -2.03
N THR A 215 15.06 -15.81 -1.10
CA THR A 215 15.86 -14.59 -0.97
C THR A 215 16.61 -14.59 0.35
N MET A 216 17.92 -14.32 0.32
CA MET A 216 18.68 -14.02 1.53
C MET A 216 18.83 -12.51 1.67
N HIS A 217 18.46 -11.95 2.80
CA HIS A 217 18.47 -10.52 3.06
C HIS A 217 19.49 -10.17 4.16
N LEU A 218 20.29 -9.13 3.91
CA LEU A 218 21.27 -8.59 4.86
C LEU A 218 20.66 -7.41 5.63
N GLU A 219 20.34 -7.61 6.91
CA GLU A 219 19.71 -6.58 7.74
C GLU A 219 20.70 -5.56 8.33
N GLY A 220 21.99 -5.94 8.40
CA GLY A 220 23.02 -5.07 8.98
C GLY A 220 23.50 -3.99 8.01
N SER A 221 24.37 -3.11 8.51
CA SER A 221 25.04 -2.08 7.70
C SER A 221 26.51 -2.42 7.49
N HIS A 222 27.05 -2.12 6.31
CA HIS A 222 28.44 -2.38 5.92
C HIS A 222 28.88 -3.85 6.13
N GLN A 223 27.94 -4.78 6.05
CA GLN A 223 28.21 -6.20 6.07
C GLN A 223 28.88 -6.62 4.77
N VAL A 224 29.75 -7.61 4.86
CA VAL A 224 30.39 -8.24 3.69
C VAL A 224 29.97 -9.70 3.67
N LEU A 225 29.21 -10.08 2.65
CA LEU A 225 28.91 -11.46 2.31
C LEU A 225 29.82 -11.88 1.16
N ASP A 226 30.81 -12.71 1.47
CA ASP A 226 31.66 -13.34 0.47
C ASP A 226 31.20 -14.76 0.23
N LEU A 227 30.65 -15.03 -0.97
CA LEU A 227 30.14 -16.35 -1.33
C LEU A 227 31.25 -17.37 -1.60
N THR A 228 32.52 -16.95 -1.62
CA THR A 228 33.66 -17.82 -1.84
C THR A 228 33.62 -19.02 -0.89
N SER A 229 33.51 -20.21 -1.46
CA SER A 229 33.40 -21.50 -0.74
C SER A 229 32.13 -21.70 0.10
N LEU A 230 31.16 -20.78 0.06
CA LEU A 230 29.87 -20.95 0.73
C LEU A 230 28.85 -21.70 -0.14
N THR A 231 29.02 -21.69 -1.47
CA THR A 231 28.10 -22.34 -2.40
C THR A 231 28.67 -23.66 -2.94
N GLY A 232 27.79 -24.52 -3.47
CA GLY A 232 28.18 -25.73 -4.20
C GLY A 232 27.43 -26.99 -3.76
N GLN A 233 27.84 -28.13 -4.32
CA GLN A 233 27.22 -29.44 -4.03
C GLN A 233 28.03 -30.29 -3.04
N THR A 234 28.95 -29.67 -2.29
CA THR A 234 29.75 -30.37 -1.28
C THR A 234 29.10 -30.27 0.09
N ALA A 235 29.43 -31.19 1.00
CA ALA A 235 28.99 -31.10 2.40
C ALA A 235 29.55 -29.89 3.16
N ALA A 236 30.50 -29.15 2.56
CA ALA A 236 31.04 -27.91 3.11
C ALA A 236 30.28 -26.66 2.64
N ALA A 237 29.41 -26.78 1.63
CA ALA A 237 28.57 -25.67 1.19
C ALA A 237 27.58 -25.32 2.30
N LYS A 238 27.46 -24.03 2.58
CA LYS A 238 26.59 -23.47 3.63
C LYS A 238 25.40 -22.71 3.06
N ILE A 239 25.40 -22.44 1.77
CA ILE A 239 24.31 -21.78 1.06
C ILE A 239 23.93 -22.66 -0.14
N SER A 240 22.68 -23.09 -0.18
CA SER A 240 22.09 -23.81 -1.30
C SER A 240 20.68 -23.32 -1.56
N GLY A 241 20.21 -23.39 -2.81
CA GLY A 241 18.81 -23.12 -3.14
C GLY A 241 18.33 -21.68 -2.92
N VAL A 242 19.21 -20.70 -2.71
CA VAL A 242 18.89 -19.27 -2.63
C VAL A 242 19.12 -18.62 -3.99
N GLN A 243 18.10 -18.00 -4.59
CA GLN A 243 18.17 -17.44 -5.95
C GLN A 243 18.27 -15.91 -5.99
N ALA A 244 18.00 -15.24 -4.86
CA ALA A 244 18.09 -13.80 -4.75
C ALA A 244 18.86 -13.40 -3.48
N PHE A 245 19.62 -12.32 -3.58
CA PHE A 245 20.26 -11.67 -2.44
C PHE A 245 19.74 -10.24 -2.34
N ASP A 246 19.30 -9.84 -1.16
CA ASP A 246 18.89 -8.47 -0.86
C ASP A 246 19.91 -7.83 0.08
N LEU A 247 20.51 -6.73 -0.38
CA LEU A 247 21.55 -6.01 0.36
C LEU A 247 20.99 -4.95 1.32
N GLY A 248 19.67 -4.75 1.39
CA GLY A 248 19.01 -3.94 2.43
C GLY A 248 19.24 -2.43 2.35
N GLY A 249 20.13 -1.93 1.49
CA GLY A 249 20.33 -0.49 1.28
C GLY A 249 21.35 0.18 2.20
N HIS A 250 22.18 -0.59 2.92
CA HIS A 250 22.93 -0.11 4.07
C HIS A 250 24.46 -0.15 3.92
N GLY A 251 24.95 -0.09 2.68
CA GLY A 251 26.39 -0.09 2.40
C GLY A 251 26.99 -1.50 2.37
N ASN A 252 26.16 -2.51 2.14
CA ASN A 252 26.55 -3.91 2.18
C ASN A 252 27.29 -4.29 0.89
N THR A 253 28.20 -5.25 1.00
CA THR A 253 28.98 -5.77 -0.13
C THR A 253 28.73 -7.26 -0.31
N LEU A 254 28.41 -7.65 -1.55
CA LEU A 254 28.34 -9.04 -1.97
C LEU A 254 29.51 -9.35 -2.91
N HIS A 255 30.38 -10.27 -2.50
CA HIS A 255 31.38 -10.86 -3.40
C HIS A 255 30.84 -12.18 -3.94
N LEU A 256 30.82 -12.31 -5.27
CA LEU A 256 30.36 -13.52 -5.95
C LEU A 256 31.18 -13.80 -7.20
N SER A 257 31.00 -14.99 -7.76
CA SER A 257 31.65 -15.46 -8.97
C SER A 257 30.65 -16.14 -9.92
N LEU A 258 31.13 -16.48 -11.13
CA LEU A 258 30.38 -17.35 -12.05
C LEU A 258 29.97 -18.69 -11.40
N VAL A 259 30.82 -19.25 -10.53
CA VAL A 259 30.51 -20.50 -9.83
C VAL A 259 29.27 -20.37 -8.97
N ASP A 260 29.12 -19.24 -8.29
CA ASP A 260 28.00 -18.99 -7.38
C ASP A 260 26.68 -18.89 -8.15
N VAL A 261 26.66 -18.17 -9.28
CA VAL A 261 25.48 -18.08 -10.16
C VAL A 261 25.10 -19.44 -10.72
N LEU A 262 26.08 -20.28 -11.09
CA LEU A 262 25.80 -21.64 -11.58
C LEU A 262 25.27 -22.59 -10.50
N ASN A 263 25.80 -22.47 -9.28
CA ASN A 263 25.42 -23.30 -8.13
C ASN A 263 24.04 -22.93 -7.58
N LEU A 264 23.73 -21.63 -7.51
CA LEU A 264 22.55 -21.11 -6.84
C LEU A 264 21.40 -20.79 -7.81
N GLY A 265 21.74 -20.30 -9.01
CA GLY A 265 20.79 -19.86 -10.00
C GLY A 265 20.02 -21.01 -10.64
N GLN A 266 18.78 -20.71 -11.04
CA GLN A 266 17.94 -21.59 -11.85
C GLN A 266 17.67 -20.98 -13.22
N ALA A 267 17.33 -21.84 -14.17
CA ALA A 267 16.99 -21.38 -15.51
C ALA A 267 15.64 -20.65 -15.49
N ASP A 268 15.53 -19.60 -16.30
CA ASP A 268 14.26 -18.92 -16.59
C ASP A 268 13.50 -18.35 -15.39
N LEU A 269 14.22 -17.94 -14.33
CA LEU A 269 13.61 -17.39 -13.11
C LEU A 269 12.98 -16.02 -13.32
N PHE A 270 13.66 -15.16 -14.08
CA PHE A 270 13.33 -13.74 -14.24
C PHE A 270 13.19 -13.34 -15.70
N GLN A 271 13.99 -13.93 -16.58
CA GLN A 271 13.89 -13.79 -18.02
C GLN A 271 13.85 -15.18 -18.65
N HIS A 272 13.04 -15.38 -19.69
CA HIS A 272 12.86 -16.69 -20.32
C HIS A 272 13.80 -16.90 -21.52
N ASP A 273 15.11 -16.95 -21.25
CA ASP A 273 16.17 -17.03 -22.26
C ASP A 273 17.02 -18.31 -22.17
N GLY A 274 16.70 -19.21 -21.25
CA GLY A 274 17.36 -20.48 -21.00
C GLY A 274 18.63 -20.38 -20.13
N ASN A 275 19.06 -19.17 -19.75
CA ASN A 275 20.23 -18.98 -18.90
C ASN A 275 19.90 -19.27 -17.43
N LYS A 276 20.90 -19.70 -16.65
CA LYS A 276 20.82 -19.70 -15.18
C LYS A 276 20.89 -18.28 -14.66
N GLN A 277 19.98 -17.91 -13.76
CA GLN A 277 19.83 -16.53 -13.32
C GLN A 277 19.94 -16.42 -11.81
N LEU A 278 20.60 -15.36 -11.35
CA LEU A 278 20.67 -14.93 -9.97
C LEU A 278 20.32 -13.44 -9.90
N MET A 279 19.59 -13.04 -8.85
CA MET A 279 19.20 -11.65 -8.65
C MET A 279 19.86 -11.04 -7.42
N VAL A 280 20.23 -9.77 -7.53
CA VAL A 280 20.71 -8.97 -6.41
C VAL A 280 19.90 -7.68 -6.32
N ASN A 281 19.22 -7.50 -5.19
CA ASN A 281 18.48 -6.30 -4.81
C ASN A 281 19.35 -5.44 -3.91
N GLY A 282 19.11 -4.12 -3.93
CA GLY A 282 19.83 -3.19 -3.09
C GLY A 282 19.63 -1.74 -3.54
N SER A 283 20.51 -0.87 -3.05
CA SER A 283 20.50 0.57 -3.33
C SER A 283 21.86 1.07 -3.83
N SER A 284 21.97 2.37 -4.08
CA SER A 284 23.24 3.02 -4.43
C SER A 284 24.29 3.07 -3.32
N ALA A 285 23.94 2.69 -2.09
CA ALA A 285 24.93 2.49 -1.04
C ALA A 285 25.69 1.16 -1.19
N ASP A 286 25.07 0.15 -1.82
CA ASP A 286 25.56 -1.22 -1.79
C ASP A 286 26.49 -1.52 -2.98
N THR A 287 27.36 -2.52 -2.79
CA THR A 287 28.30 -2.97 -3.82
C THR A 287 28.12 -4.45 -4.14
N VAL A 288 28.13 -4.78 -5.42
CA VAL A 288 28.26 -6.16 -5.91
C VAL A 288 29.58 -6.28 -6.62
N ASP A 289 30.47 -7.09 -6.08
CA ASP A 289 31.78 -7.39 -6.63
C ASP A 289 31.75 -8.77 -7.29
N VAL A 290 31.90 -8.77 -8.61
CA VAL A 290 31.80 -9.95 -9.47
C VAL A 290 33.19 -10.34 -9.92
N SER A 291 33.69 -11.42 -9.31
CA SER A 291 34.99 -11.98 -9.64
C SER A 291 34.95 -12.83 -10.92
N HIS A 292 36.02 -12.72 -11.71
CA HIS A 292 36.24 -13.58 -12.85
C HIS A 292 36.84 -14.93 -12.43
N VAL A 293 36.22 -16.03 -12.86
CA VAL A 293 36.71 -17.39 -12.61
C VAL A 293 36.62 -18.20 -13.90
N LYS A 294 37.75 -18.76 -14.33
CA LYS A 294 37.80 -19.70 -15.44
C LYS A 294 37.38 -21.10 -14.98
N LEU A 295 36.38 -21.66 -15.64
CA LEU A 295 35.88 -23.00 -15.35
C LEU A 295 36.45 -24.04 -16.32
N ALA A 296 36.81 -25.20 -15.78
CA ALA A 296 37.28 -26.32 -16.60
C ALA A 296 36.16 -26.80 -17.54
N GLY A 297 36.44 -26.85 -18.84
CA GLY A 297 35.47 -27.31 -19.85
C GLY A 297 34.45 -26.26 -20.29
N VAL A 298 34.51 -25.04 -19.78
CA VAL A 298 33.72 -23.89 -20.25
C VAL A 298 34.65 -22.92 -20.97
N ALA A 299 34.18 -22.32 -22.06
CA ALA A 299 34.95 -21.30 -22.75
C ALA A 299 35.13 -20.08 -21.82
N ASP A 300 36.32 -19.48 -21.89
CA ASP A 300 36.66 -18.34 -21.06
C ASP A 300 35.96 -17.08 -21.59
N ALA A 301 34.96 -16.60 -20.88
CA ALA A 301 34.18 -15.43 -21.26
C ALA A 301 34.05 -14.47 -20.07
N PRO A 302 34.15 -13.16 -20.29
CA PRO A 302 33.92 -12.16 -19.25
C PRO A 302 32.42 -12.02 -18.97
N TRP A 303 32.11 -11.39 -17.85
CA TRP A 303 30.79 -10.81 -17.64
C TRP A 303 30.66 -9.53 -18.46
N VAL A 304 29.56 -9.40 -19.20
CA VAL A 304 29.28 -8.23 -20.05
C VAL A 304 27.90 -7.71 -19.72
N GLU A 305 27.75 -6.40 -19.55
CA GLU A 305 26.43 -5.77 -19.46
C GLU A 305 25.67 -6.00 -20.78
N HIS A 306 24.58 -6.75 -20.70
CA HIS A 306 23.81 -7.27 -21.84
C HIS A 306 22.44 -6.59 -21.98
N GLY A 307 22.14 -5.61 -21.13
CA GLY A 307 20.93 -4.80 -21.20
C GLY A 307 20.23 -4.69 -19.85
N THR A 308 18.91 -4.51 -19.88
CA THR A 308 18.10 -4.28 -18.68
C THR A 308 16.89 -5.21 -18.64
N ALA A 309 16.50 -5.63 -17.44
CA ALA A 309 15.29 -6.39 -17.18
C ALA A 309 14.37 -5.64 -16.20
N SER A 310 13.07 -5.96 -16.23
CA SER A 310 12.11 -5.50 -15.21
C SER A 310 11.51 -6.69 -14.50
N VAL A 311 11.62 -6.74 -13.18
CA VAL A 311 11.06 -7.81 -12.34
C VAL A 311 10.24 -7.16 -11.24
N GLY A 312 8.95 -7.49 -11.16
CA GLY A 312 8.04 -6.89 -10.18
C GLY A 312 7.92 -5.36 -10.29
N GLY A 313 8.19 -4.78 -11.47
CA GLY A 313 8.20 -3.32 -11.68
C GLY A 313 9.52 -2.64 -11.29
N VAL A 314 10.49 -3.37 -10.77
CA VAL A 314 11.85 -2.87 -10.45
C VAL A 314 12.78 -3.14 -11.64
N ALA A 315 13.65 -2.18 -11.96
CA ALA A 315 14.59 -2.28 -13.07
C ALA A 315 15.96 -2.83 -12.62
N TYR A 316 16.55 -3.69 -13.45
CA TYR A 316 17.83 -4.36 -13.21
C TYR A 316 18.74 -4.19 -14.44
N ASN A 317 20.04 -4.03 -14.20
CA ASN A 317 21.06 -4.23 -15.21
C ASN A 317 21.40 -5.73 -15.27
N VAL A 318 21.44 -6.28 -16.48
CA VAL A 318 21.72 -7.70 -16.73
C VAL A 318 23.17 -7.84 -17.14
N TYR A 319 23.96 -8.55 -16.35
CA TYR A 319 25.32 -8.97 -16.72
C TYR A 319 25.26 -10.42 -17.18
N GLN A 320 25.76 -10.71 -18.36
CA GLN A 320 25.73 -12.05 -18.95
C GLN A 320 27.14 -12.63 -19.09
N ASN A 321 27.27 -13.91 -18.78
CA ASN A 321 28.36 -14.77 -19.22
C ASN A 321 27.83 -15.74 -20.28
N SER A 322 28.06 -15.41 -21.55
CA SER A 322 27.46 -16.14 -22.68
C SER A 322 28.01 -17.56 -22.86
N ALA A 323 29.28 -17.80 -22.52
CA ALA A 323 29.88 -19.13 -22.60
C ALA A 323 29.31 -20.11 -21.57
N ALA A 324 28.86 -19.59 -20.44
CA ALA A 324 28.32 -20.37 -19.34
C ALA A 324 26.79 -20.38 -19.27
N HIS A 325 26.12 -19.65 -20.16
CA HIS A 325 24.66 -19.46 -20.14
C HIS A 325 24.16 -19.00 -18.76
N ALA A 326 24.76 -17.92 -18.25
CA ALA A 326 24.47 -17.39 -16.93
C ALA A 326 24.22 -15.88 -16.98
N ASP A 327 23.19 -15.43 -16.26
CA ASP A 327 22.89 -14.02 -16.06
C ASP A 327 22.89 -13.66 -14.57
N LEU A 328 23.40 -12.47 -14.30
CA LEU A 328 23.31 -11.80 -13.01
C LEU A 328 22.49 -10.52 -13.18
N LEU A 329 21.34 -10.47 -12.53
CA LEU A 329 20.47 -9.30 -12.52
C LEU A 329 20.81 -8.47 -11.28
N ILE A 330 21.35 -7.26 -11.48
CA ILE A 330 21.70 -6.34 -10.39
C ILE A 330 20.75 -5.15 -10.45
N GLN A 331 20.04 -4.86 -9.36
CA GLN A 331 19.07 -3.77 -9.30
C GLN A 331 19.73 -2.44 -9.67
N GLN A 332 19.06 -1.65 -10.51
CA GLN A 332 19.57 -0.34 -10.91
C GLN A 332 19.74 0.57 -9.70
N GLY A 333 20.92 1.16 -9.60
CA GLY A 333 21.35 1.95 -8.45
C GLY A 333 22.52 1.31 -7.71
N VAL A 334 22.56 -0.02 -7.60
CA VAL A 334 23.65 -0.75 -6.93
C VAL A 334 24.96 -0.59 -7.69
N HIS A 335 26.07 -0.40 -6.96
CA HIS A 335 27.39 -0.25 -7.55
C HIS A 335 27.98 -1.63 -7.92
N ALA A 336 27.98 -1.95 -9.20
CA ALA A 336 28.57 -3.20 -9.71
C ALA A 336 30.05 -2.99 -10.06
N VAL A 337 30.92 -3.82 -9.48
CA VAL A 337 32.34 -3.94 -9.83
C VAL A 337 32.52 -5.28 -10.52
N VAL A 338 32.85 -5.26 -11.81
CA VAL A 338 33.00 -6.47 -12.62
C VAL A 338 34.44 -6.58 -13.08
N HIS A 339 35.05 -7.74 -12.80
CA HIS A 339 36.47 -8.01 -13.07
C HIS A 339 36.69 -8.89 -14.30
#